data_AF-A0A9D6ZJ88-F1
#
_entry.id   AF-A0A9D6ZJ88-F1
#
_cell.length_a   1.000
_cell.length_b   1.000
_cell.length_c   1.000
_cell.angle_alpha   90.00
_cell.angle_beta   90.00
_cell.angle_gamma   90.00
#
_symmetry.space_group_name_H-M   'P 1'
#
loop_
_entity.id
_entity.type
_entity.pdbx_description
1 polymer ?
#
loop_
_entity_poly.entity_id
_entity_poly.type
_entity_poly.pdbx_seq_one_letter_code
_entity_poly.pdbx_strand_id
1 'polypeptide(L)'
;MERMIVYHAWLRLAVHAVQEALAAVDGVTERLGGFVESSTLVRRVLRIPAARYQEAVAALKGLGEVRDFRESSWDVTEQYRNIEARIDNLRALRERFAALLAQATDMDERLAIEKELRRIELELRELEEERRVLADEAAFATLTVDVEALHVETAVRNRAAQPFAWVRSYGLQRVLAGQ
;
A
#
# COMPACT_ATOMS: atom_id res chain seq x y z
N MET A 1 -13.07 -20.94 10.76
CA MET A 1 -11.95 -20.31 10.05
C MET A 1 -12.14 -18.81 10.08
N GLU A 2 -11.04 -18.08 10.14
CA GLU A 2 -11.00 -16.62 10.04
C GLU A 2 -11.09 -16.19 8.57
N ARG A 3 -11.53 -14.95 8.29
CA ARG A 3 -11.59 -14.44 6.91
C ARG A 3 -10.22 -13.94 6.50
N MET A 4 -9.80 -14.28 5.29
CA MET A 4 -8.58 -13.75 4.68
C MET A 4 -8.96 -12.51 3.89
N ILE A 5 -8.61 -11.33 4.40
CA ILE A 5 -8.90 -10.04 3.76
C ILE A 5 -7.58 -9.33 3.51
N VAL A 6 -7.30 -9.05 2.24
CA VAL A 6 -6.17 -8.23 1.81
C VAL A 6 -6.58 -6.76 1.96
N TYR A 7 -5.73 -5.94 2.58
CA TYR A 7 -5.98 -4.51 2.84
C TYR A 7 -4.88 -3.64 2.25
N HIS A 8 -5.26 -2.68 1.40
CA HIS A 8 -4.37 -1.63 0.91
C HIS A 8 -4.99 -0.26 1.21
N ALA A 9 -4.18 0.68 1.70
CA ALA A 9 -4.61 2.06 1.87
C ALA A 9 -3.52 3.08 1.52
N TRP A 10 -3.97 4.23 1.07
CA TRP A 10 -3.19 5.45 0.91
C TRP A 10 -3.76 6.53 1.82
N LEU A 11 -2.91 7.12 2.64
CA LEU A 11 -3.24 8.20 3.55
C LEU A 11 -2.30 9.38 3.26
N ARG A 12 -2.86 10.56 2.99
CA ARG A 12 -2.10 11.81 2.91
C ARG A 12 -2.41 12.67 4.13
N LEU A 13 -1.36 13.08 4.85
CA LEU A 13 -1.45 13.93 6.04
C LEU A 13 -0.74 15.26 5.79
N ALA A 14 -1.43 16.37 6.09
CA ALA A 14 -0.77 17.67 6.27
C ALA A 14 -0.42 17.86 7.75
N VAL A 15 0.85 18.20 8.03
CA VAL A 15 1.39 18.30 9.39
C VAL A 15 2.26 19.55 9.56
N HIS A 16 2.40 20.03 10.79
CA HIS A 16 3.28 21.18 11.08
C HIS A 16 4.77 20.81 11.04
N ALA A 17 5.13 19.59 11.45
CA ALA A 17 6.50 19.09 11.51
C ALA A 17 6.61 17.71 10.84
N VAL A 18 7.09 17.67 9.59
CA VAL A 18 7.13 16.44 8.76
C VAL A 18 7.97 15.34 9.42
N GLN A 19 9.14 15.67 9.97
CA GLN A 19 10.04 14.68 10.55
C GLN A 19 9.48 14.06 11.85
N GLU A 20 8.81 14.86 12.68
CA GLU A 20 8.17 14.39 13.91
C GLU A 20 6.97 13.49 13.58
N ALA A 21 6.16 13.87 12.59
CA ALA A 21 5.06 13.06 12.12
C ALA A 21 5.54 11.72 11.54
N LEU A 22 6.60 11.70 10.73
CA LEU A 22 7.17 10.47 10.19
C LEU A 22 7.74 9.57 11.31
N ALA A 23 8.42 10.13 12.31
CA ALA A 23 8.86 9.36 13.48
C ALA A 23 7.68 8.79 14.29
N ALA A 24 6.56 9.52 14.38
CA ALA A 24 5.33 9.04 15.00
C ALA A 24 4.63 7.94 14.17
N VAL A 25 4.66 8.03 12.84
CA VAL A 25 4.21 6.96 11.93
C VAL A 25 5.03 5.68 12.15
N ASP A 26 6.34 5.81 12.22
CA ASP A 26 7.28 4.70 12.46
C ASP A 26 7.00 4.07 13.84
N GLY A 27 6.85 4.86 14.90
CA GLY A 27 6.50 4.37 16.25
C GLY A 27 5.08 3.82 16.42
N VAL A 28 4.10 4.25 15.62
CA VAL A 28 2.76 3.62 15.54
C VAL A 28 2.88 2.24 14.91
N THR A 29 3.68 2.12 13.85
CA THR A 29 3.91 0.89 13.09
C THR A 29 4.52 -0.20 13.96
N GLU A 30 5.63 0.11 14.64
CA GLU A 30 6.31 -0.83 15.55
C GLU A 30 5.40 -1.27 16.71
N ARG A 31 4.68 -0.33 17.33
CA ARG A 31 3.78 -0.63 18.46
C ARG A 31 2.66 -1.61 18.10
N LEU A 32 2.22 -1.62 16.84
CA LEU A 32 1.18 -2.52 16.34
C LEU A 32 1.74 -3.83 15.77
N GLY A 33 3.04 -4.10 15.95
CA GLY A 33 3.71 -5.31 15.46
C GLY A 33 3.93 -5.31 13.94
N GLY A 34 3.89 -4.14 13.30
CA GLY A 34 4.23 -3.97 11.90
C GLY A 34 5.67 -3.49 11.69
N PHE A 35 6.03 -3.32 10.43
CA PHE A 35 7.34 -2.80 10.03
C PHE A 35 7.24 -1.83 8.85
N VAL A 36 8.24 -0.96 8.71
CA VAL A 36 8.40 -0.08 7.54
C VAL A 36 9.07 -0.87 6.43
N GLU A 37 8.35 -1.11 5.34
CA GLU A 37 8.86 -1.80 4.15
C GLU A 37 9.70 -0.85 3.27
N SER A 38 9.28 0.40 3.16
CA SER A 38 9.99 1.42 2.40
C SER A 38 9.79 2.82 2.99
N SER A 39 10.82 3.64 2.92
CA SER A 39 10.81 5.02 3.45
C SER A 39 11.47 5.99 2.48
N THR A 40 10.88 7.18 2.34
CA THR A 40 11.51 8.34 1.69
C THR A 40 11.47 9.55 2.64
N LEU A 41 11.89 10.73 2.18
CA LEU A 41 11.84 11.97 2.97
C LEU A 41 10.41 12.41 3.35
N VAL A 42 9.39 11.96 2.62
CA VAL A 42 7.97 12.37 2.82
C VAL A 42 6.99 11.20 2.79
N ARG A 43 7.47 9.96 2.59
CA ARG A 43 6.62 8.76 2.48
C ARG A 43 7.08 7.65 3.42
N ARG A 44 6.12 6.87 3.89
CA ARG A 44 6.31 5.53 4.44
C ARG A 44 5.41 4.53 3.72
N VAL A 45 5.92 3.32 3.51
CA VAL A 45 5.13 2.14 3.15
C VAL A 45 5.25 1.17 4.32
N LEU A 46 4.12 0.80 4.89
CA LEU A 46 4.00 0.09 6.17
C LEU A 46 3.33 -1.27 5.93
N ARG A 47 3.91 -2.34 6.46
CA ARG A 47 3.27 -3.66 6.56
C ARG A 47 2.79 -3.83 8.00
N ILE A 48 1.47 -3.79 8.20
CA ILE A 48 0.80 -3.88 9.51
C ILE A 48 0.05 -5.20 9.60
N PRO A 49 0.12 -5.99 10.68
CA PRO A 49 -0.69 -7.21 10.81
C PRO A 49 -2.17 -6.93 10.55
N ALA A 50 -2.84 -7.70 9.68
CA ALA A 50 -4.18 -7.38 9.19
C ALA A 50 -5.21 -7.20 10.31
N ALA A 51 -5.10 -8.00 11.39
CA ALA A 51 -5.93 -7.86 12.59
C ALA A 51 -5.79 -6.50 13.33
N ARG A 52 -4.71 -5.74 13.10
CA ARG A 52 -4.42 -4.41 13.65
C ARG A 52 -4.63 -3.28 12.65
N TYR A 53 -5.06 -3.58 11.43
CA TYR A 53 -5.21 -2.60 10.34
C TYR A 53 -6.09 -1.40 10.72
N GLN A 54 -7.29 -1.63 11.27
CA GLN A 54 -8.22 -0.55 11.65
C GLN A 54 -7.67 0.32 12.79
N GLU A 55 -6.94 -0.29 13.73
CA GLU A 55 -6.25 0.42 14.83
C GLU A 55 -5.13 1.32 14.28
N ALA A 56 -4.34 0.81 13.30
CA ALA A 56 -3.31 1.59 12.62
C ALA A 56 -3.89 2.77 11.84
N VAL A 57 -4.94 2.55 11.03
CA VAL A 57 -5.60 3.62 10.26
C VAL A 57 -6.12 4.72 11.18
N ALA A 58 -6.75 4.37 12.30
CA ALA A 58 -7.24 5.33 13.29
C ALA A 58 -6.09 6.12 13.94
N ALA A 59 -5.03 5.43 14.38
CA ALA A 59 -3.87 6.06 15.00
C ALA A 59 -3.13 7.02 14.04
N LEU A 60 -2.90 6.60 12.79
CA LEU A 60 -2.20 7.37 11.77
C LEU A 60 -3.00 8.62 11.34
N LYS A 61 -4.34 8.51 11.21
CA LYS A 61 -5.22 9.66 10.95
C LYS A 61 -5.18 10.71 12.07
N GLY A 62 -4.84 10.31 13.30
CA GLY A 62 -4.68 11.24 14.43
C GLY A 62 -3.37 12.06 14.44
N LEU A 63 -2.42 11.77 13.54
CA LEU A 63 -1.11 12.44 13.51
C LEU A 63 -1.09 13.77 12.74
N GLY A 64 -2.16 14.10 12.02
CA GLY A 64 -2.21 15.28 11.15
C GLY A 64 -3.59 15.56 10.57
N GLU A 65 -3.70 16.61 9.75
CA GLU A 65 -4.91 16.88 8.99
C GLU A 65 -4.99 15.93 7.78
N VAL A 66 -6.02 15.09 7.72
CA VAL A 66 -6.21 14.13 6.62
C VAL A 66 -6.59 14.87 5.34
N ARG A 67 -5.70 14.82 4.33
CA ARG A 67 -5.84 15.45 3.01
C ARG A 67 -6.46 14.53 1.96
N ASP A 68 -6.11 13.25 2.02
CA ASP A 68 -6.67 12.18 1.19
C ASP A 68 -6.65 10.89 2.01
N PHE A 69 -7.68 10.06 1.87
CA PHE A 69 -7.68 8.70 2.39
C PHE A 69 -8.43 7.80 1.41
N ARG A 70 -7.72 6.84 0.85
CA ARG A 70 -8.28 5.82 -0.04
C ARG A 70 -7.94 4.44 0.49
N GLU A 71 -8.93 3.58 0.50
CA GLU A 71 -8.86 2.22 1.02
C GLU A 71 -9.45 1.27 -0.02
N SER A 72 -8.84 0.10 -0.14
CA SER A 72 -9.33 -1.01 -0.94
C SER A 72 -9.07 -2.30 -0.19
N SER A 73 -10.10 -3.14 -0.09
CA SER A 73 -10.00 -4.44 0.55
C SER A 73 -10.70 -5.52 -0.27
N TRP A 74 -10.19 -6.74 -0.18
CA TRP A 74 -10.67 -7.89 -0.93
C TRP A 74 -10.71 -9.11 -0.02
N ASP A 75 -11.87 -9.77 0.08
CA ASP A 75 -11.99 -11.07 0.74
C ASP A 75 -11.50 -12.15 -0.23
N VAL A 76 -10.35 -12.74 0.09
CA VAL A 76 -9.68 -13.77 -0.73
C VAL A 76 -9.88 -15.17 -0.17
N THR A 77 -10.75 -15.33 0.85
CA THR A 77 -10.99 -16.61 1.54
C THR A 77 -11.43 -17.72 0.57
N GLU A 78 -12.25 -17.40 -0.44
CA GLU A 78 -12.68 -18.38 -1.44
C GLU A 78 -11.54 -18.74 -2.41
N GLN A 79 -10.80 -17.75 -2.91
CA GLN A 79 -9.65 -17.97 -3.81
C GLN A 79 -8.61 -18.86 -3.13
N TYR A 80 -8.24 -18.54 -1.89
CA TYR A 80 -7.27 -19.31 -1.11
C TYR A 80 -7.70 -20.78 -0.94
N ARG A 81 -8.97 -21.02 -0.57
CA ARG A 81 -9.52 -22.37 -0.45
C ARG A 81 -9.57 -23.13 -1.78
N ASN A 82 -9.85 -22.44 -2.88
CA ASN A 82 -9.84 -23.05 -4.22
C ASN A 82 -8.43 -23.45 -4.65
N ILE A 83 -7.41 -22.66 -4.30
CA ILE A 83 -6.00 -23.01 -4.54
C ILE A 83 -5.60 -24.24 -3.71
N GLU A 84 -5.93 -24.28 -2.40
CA GLU A 84 -5.65 -25.45 -1.55
C GLU A 84 -6.32 -26.72 -2.08
N ALA A 85 -7.60 -26.65 -2.45
CA ALA A 85 -8.31 -27.79 -3.04
C ALA A 85 -7.67 -28.28 -4.36
N ARG A 86 -7.12 -27.38 -5.19
CA ARG A 86 -6.37 -27.76 -6.40
C ARG A 86 -5.03 -28.43 -6.06
N ILE A 87 -4.29 -27.89 -5.10
CA ILE A 87 -3.03 -28.46 -4.62
C ILE A 87 -3.24 -29.89 -4.10
N ASP A 88 -4.25 -30.13 -3.27
CA ASP A 88 -4.51 -31.45 -2.69
C ASP A 88 -4.92 -32.47 -3.77
N ASN A 89 -5.76 -32.06 -4.73
CA ASN A 89 -6.10 -32.90 -5.89
C ASN A 89 -4.86 -33.26 -6.74
N LEU A 90 -3.97 -32.30 -7.00
CA LEU A 90 -2.74 -32.53 -7.77
C LEU A 90 -1.71 -33.38 -7.00
N ARG A 91 -1.64 -33.27 -5.67
CA ARG A 91 -0.81 -34.14 -4.82
C ARG A 91 -1.27 -35.59 -4.88
N ALA A 92 -2.58 -35.83 -4.73
CA ALA A 92 -3.17 -37.17 -4.87
C ALA A 92 -2.97 -37.73 -6.30
N LEU A 93 -3.07 -36.88 -7.32
CA LEU A 93 -2.79 -37.26 -8.71
C LEU A 93 -1.31 -37.65 -8.90
N ARG A 94 -0.37 -36.85 -8.39
CA ARG A 94 1.07 -37.13 -8.41
C ARG A 94 1.39 -38.47 -7.75
N GLU A 95 0.82 -38.74 -6.58
CA GLU A 95 1.01 -40.03 -5.87
C GLU A 95 0.52 -41.22 -6.70
N ARG A 96 -0.66 -41.09 -7.34
CA ARG A 96 -1.18 -42.12 -8.24
C ARG A 96 -0.28 -42.33 -9.46
N PHE A 97 0.20 -41.28 -10.11
CA PHE A 97 1.12 -41.39 -11.25
C PHE A 97 2.49 -41.94 -10.85
N ALA A 98 3.01 -41.61 -9.66
CA ALA A 98 4.24 -42.19 -9.13
C ALA A 98 4.09 -43.69 -8.86
N ALA A 99 2.95 -44.12 -8.32
CA ALA A 99 2.63 -45.54 -8.14
C ALA A 99 2.48 -46.31 -9.47
N LEU A 100 1.99 -45.65 -10.53
CA LEU A 100 1.99 -46.21 -11.89
C LEU A 100 3.41 -46.30 -12.47
N LEU A 101 4.25 -45.27 -12.30
CA LEU A 101 5.66 -45.27 -12.77
C LEU A 101 6.50 -46.40 -12.14
N ALA A 102 6.18 -46.76 -10.89
CA ALA A 102 6.83 -47.86 -10.18
C ALA A 102 6.42 -49.25 -10.72
N GLN A 103 5.27 -49.35 -11.40
CA GLN A 103 4.75 -50.59 -12.00
C GLN A 103 5.04 -50.68 -13.51
N ALA A 104 5.19 -49.54 -14.19
CA ALA A 104 5.43 -49.46 -15.62
C ALA A 104 6.80 -50.07 -16.01
N THR A 105 6.75 -51.12 -16.82
CA THR A 105 7.93 -51.84 -17.35
C THR A 105 8.30 -51.42 -18.77
N ASP A 106 7.35 -50.90 -19.55
CA ASP A 106 7.60 -50.42 -20.90
C ASP A 106 8.27 -49.05 -20.91
N MET A 107 9.20 -48.81 -21.84
CA MET A 107 9.98 -47.57 -21.85
C MET A 107 9.15 -46.35 -22.28
N ASP A 108 8.25 -46.53 -23.25
CA ASP A 108 7.41 -45.43 -23.76
C ASP A 108 6.32 -45.07 -22.74
N GLU A 109 5.73 -46.06 -22.07
CA GLU A 109 4.81 -45.87 -20.94
C GLU A 109 5.49 -45.09 -19.80
N ARG A 110 6.70 -45.48 -19.39
CA ARG A 110 7.47 -44.79 -18.36
C ARG A 110 7.75 -43.34 -18.74
N LEU A 111 8.20 -43.09 -19.97
CA LEU A 111 8.50 -41.75 -20.46
C LEU A 111 7.24 -40.85 -20.50
N ALA A 112 6.09 -41.43 -20.88
CA ALA A 112 4.80 -40.74 -20.86
C ALA A 112 4.38 -40.37 -19.42
N ILE A 113 4.48 -41.30 -18.47
CA ILE A 113 4.17 -41.05 -17.05
C ILE A 113 5.11 -40.00 -16.45
N GLU A 114 6.42 -40.07 -16.70
CA GLU A 114 7.36 -39.06 -16.21
C GLU A 114 7.08 -37.66 -16.79
N LYS A 115 6.66 -37.58 -18.07
CA LYS A 115 6.29 -36.31 -18.69
C LYS A 115 5.08 -35.68 -17.98
N GLU A 116 4.09 -36.49 -17.62
CA GLU A 116 2.91 -36.02 -16.90
C GLU A 116 3.21 -35.67 -15.43
N LEU A 117 4.07 -36.45 -14.75
CA LEU A 117 4.57 -36.10 -13.42
C LEU A 117 5.29 -34.74 -13.42
N ARG A 118 6.19 -34.50 -14.39
CA ARG A 118 6.87 -33.21 -14.55
C ARG A 118 5.90 -32.05 -14.79
N ARG A 119 4.77 -32.29 -15.46
CA ARG A 119 3.70 -31.29 -15.64
C ARG A 119 2.98 -31.00 -14.31
N ILE A 120 2.59 -32.05 -13.58
CA ILE A 120 1.92 -31.93 -12.27
C ILE A 120 2.82 -31.23 -11.24
N GLU A 121 4.13 -31.50 -11.22
CA GLU A 121 5.10 -30.84 -10.34
C GLU A 121 5.35 -29.36 -10.67
N LEU A 122 5.18 -28.96 -11.93
CA LEU A 122 5.19 -27.54 -12.30
C LEU A 122 3.92 -26.84 -11.78
N GLU A 123 2.74 -27.39 -12.10
CA GLU A 123 1.45 -26.83 -11.67
C GLU A 123 1.33 -26.75 -10.13
N LEU A 124 1.85 -27.75 -9.41
CA LEU A 124 1.92 -27.72 -7.94
C LEU A 124 2.78 -26.58 -7.42
N ARG A 125 3.97 -26.34 -7.99
CA ARG A 125 4.85 -25.24 -7.54
C ARG A 125 4.25 -23.87 -7.82
N GLU A 126 3.59 -23.71 -8.96
CA GLU A 126 2.89 -22.47 -9.32
C GLU A 126 1.76 -22.17 -8.33
N LEU A 127 0.93 -23.17 -7.98
CA LEU A 127 -0.15 -23.01 -7.00
C LEU A 127 0.36 -22.86 -5.56
N GLU A 128 1.43 -23.55 -5.17
CA GLU A 128 2.04 -23.40 -3.84
C GLU A 128 2.66 -22.01 -3.65
N GLU A 129 3.21 -21.41 -4.71
CA GLU A 129 3.66 -20.02 -4.77
C GLU A 129 2.48 -19.04 -4.68
N GLU A 130 1.45 -19.20 -5.51
CA GLU A 130 0.23 -18.37 -5.50
C GLU A 130 -0.41 -18.37 -4.10
N ARG A 131 -0.55 -19.56 -3.49
CA ARG A 131 -1.05 -19.72 -2.12
C ARG A 131 -0.19 -18.97 -1.09
N ARG A 132 1.14 -18.98 -1.24
CA ARG A 132 2.06 -18.30 -0.31
C ARG A 132 1.93 -16.78 -0.43
N VAL A 133 1.89 -16.25 -1.64
CA VAL A 133 1.74 -14.80 -1.90
C VAL A 133 0.40 -14.31 -1.34
N LEU A 134 -0.70 -14.99 -1.67
CA LEU A 134 -2.04 -14.62 -1.20
C LEU A 134 -2.18 -14.70 0.34
N ALA A 135 -1.45 -15.62 0.98
CA ALA A 135 -1.38 -15.69 2.44
C ALA A 135 -0.61 -14.52 3.07
N ASP A 136 0.49 -14.06 2.47
CA ASP A 136 1.26 -12.91 2.96
C ASP A 136 0.50 -11.57 2.76
N GLU A 137 -0.18 -11.44 1.63
CA GLU A 137 -1.09 -10.30 1.35
C GLU A 137 -2.27 -10.24 2.34
N ALA A 138 -2.79 -11.38 2.79
CA ALA A 138 -3.86 -11.44 3.79
C ALA A 138 -3.34 -11.36 5.24
N ALA A 139 -2.08 -11.70 5.50
CA ALA A 139 -1.47 -11.63 6.83
C ALA A 139 -1.14 -10.19 7.25
N PHE A 140 -0.69 -9.36 6.30
CA PHE A 140 -0.33 -7.97 6.52
C PHE A 140 -1.07 -7.03 5.56
N ALA A 141 -1.64 -5.97 6.11
CA ALA A 141 -2.13 -4.82 5.37
C ALA A 141 -0.98 -3.92 4.93
N THR A 142 -1.09 -3.34 3.73
CA THR A 142 -0.13 -2.36 3.20
C THR A 142 -0.70 -0.95 3.28
N LEU A 143 -0.10 -0.09 4.11
CA LEU A 143 -0.46 1.32 4.22
C LEU A 143 0.65 2.20 3.65
N THR A 144 0.34 2.99 2.63
CA THR A 144 1.21 4.07 2.16
C THR A 144 0.79 5.38 2.84
N VAL A 145 1.69 5.98 3.60
CA VAL A 145 1.49 7.28 4.25
C VAL A 145 2.36 8.33 3.55
N ASP A 146 1.73 9.29 2.90
CA ASP A 146 2.36 10.51 2.37
C ASP A 146 2.17 11.66 3.37
N VAL A 147 3.24 12.37 3.70
CA VAL A 147 3.25 13.47 4.68
C VAL A 147 3.73 14.75 4.01
N GLU A 148 2.89 15.79 4.05
CA GLU A 148 3.17 17.12 3.50
C GLU A 148 3.18 18.18 4.60
N ALA A 149 3.95 19.25 4.41
CA ALA A 149 3.94 20.37 5.34
C ALA A 149 2.63 21.17 5.20
N LEU A 150 1.98 21.47 6.33
CA LEU A 150 0.80 22.32 6.36
C LEU A 150 1.20 23.75 5.96
N HIS A 151 0.95 24.08 4.69
CA HIS A 151 1.08 25.45 4.20
C HIS A 151 -0.08 26.25 4.76
N VAL A 152 0.18 27.00 5.83
CA VAL A 152 -0.71 28.10 6.22
C VAL A 152 -0.62 29.13 5.10
N GLU A 153 -1.63 29.15 4.24
CA GLU A 153 -1.80 30.21 3.25
C GLU A 153 -2.03 31.51 4.02
N THR A 154 -0.93 32.21 4.32
CA THR A 154 -1.01 33.57 4.85
C THR A 154 -1.65 34.41 3.76
N ALA A 155 -2.96 34.58 3.85
CA ALA A 155 -3.69 35.52 3.04
C ALA A 155 -3.07 36.89 3.27
N VAL A 156 -2.16 37.29 2.37
CA VAL A 156 -1.59 38.62 2.31
C VAL A 156 -2.75 39.53 1.95
N ARG A 157 -3.49 39.96 2.98
CA ARG A 157 -4.63 40.85 2.87
C ARG A 157 -4.12 42.09 2.16
N ASN A 158 -4.51 42.21 0.89
CA ASN A 158 -4.11 43.29 0.00
C ASN A 158 -4.52 44.63 0.63
N ARG A 159 -3.58 45.24 1.36
CA ARG A 159 -3.75 46.51 2.10
C ARG A 159 -2.47 47.34 2.06
N ALA A 160 -1.80 47.29 0.91
CA ALA A 160 -1.01 48.39 0.38
C ALA A 160 -1.70 48.79 -0.94
N ALA A 161 -2.74 49.61 -0.92
CA ALA A 161 -2.57 51.06 -0.73
C ALA A 161 -1.37 51.60 -1.55
N GLN A 162 -1.33 51.27 -2.85
CA GLN A 162 -0.47 51.88 -3.85
C GLN A 162 -0.67 53.41 -3.81
N PRO A 163 0.27 54.23 -3.30
CA PRO A 163 -0.12 55.54 -2.77
C PRO A 163 -0.61 56.58 -3.80
N PHE A 164 -0.16 56.52 -5.06
CA PHE A 164 -0.34 57.64 -6.01
C PHE A 164 -0.68 57.22 -7.46
N ALA A 165 -1.76 56.43 -7.65
CA ALA A 165 -2.33 56.19 -8.99
C ALA A 165 -3.03 57.44 -9.59
N TRP A 166 -3.42 58.42 -8.77
CA TRP A 166 -4.19 59.60 -9.17
C TRP A 166 -3.34 60.77 -9.70
N VAL A 167 -2.03 60.78 -9.48
CA VAL A 167 -1.13 61.89 -9.86
C VAL A 167 -0.98 62.04 -11.39
N ARG A 168 -1.47 61.07 -12.19
CA ARG A 168 -1.45 61.15 -13.66
C ARG A 168 -2.60 61.94 -14.29
N SER A 169 -3.60 62.39 -13.52
CA SER A 169 -4.82 63.01 -14.09
C SER A 169 -5.00 64.52 -13.86
N TYR A 170 -4.09 65.19 -13.15
CA TYR A 170 -4.18 66.64 -12.90
C TYR A 170 -2.88 67.37 -13.20
N GLY A 171 -2.89 68.13 -14.29
CA GLY A 171 -1.81 69.07 -14.62
C GLY A 171 -1.81 70.25 -13.65
N LEU A 172 -0.84 70.29 -12.75
CA LEU A 172 -0.65 71.40 -11.81
C LEU A 172 0.29 72.45 -12.40
N GLN A 173 -0.27 73.38 -13.16
CA GLN A 173 0.35 74.70 -13.28
C GLN A 173 0.20 75.44 -11.93
N ARG A 174 1.29 76.07 -11.48
CA ARG A 174 1.37 77.02 -10.35
C ARG A 174 0.95 76.47 -8.97
N VAL A 175 1.81 75.63 -8.40
CA VAL A 175 2.09 75.53 -6.96
C VAL A 175 3.61 75.36 -6.84
N LEU A 176 4.41 76.26 -6.25
CA LEU A 176 4.16 77.57 -5.64
C LEU A 176 5.37 78.51 -5.90
N ALA A 177 5.49 79.65 -5.20
CA ALA A 177 6.72 80.48 -5.10
C ALA A 177 6.97 80.89 -3.64
N GLY A 178 8.24 81.12 -3.26
CA GLY A 178 8.70 81.56 -1.93
C GLY A 178 9.33 80.43 -1.10
N GLN A 179 10.64 80.36 -0.86
CA GLN A 179 11.68 81.39 -0.76
C GLN A 179 12.96 81.03 -1.51
#